data_AF-W9Y2E5-F1
#
_entry.id   AF-W9Y2E5-F1
#
_cell.length_a   1.000
_cell.length_b   1.000
_cell.length_c   1.000
_cell.angle_alpha   90.00
_cell.angle_beta   90.00
_cell.angle_gamma   90.00
#
_symmetry.space_group_name_H-M   'P 1'
#
loop_
_entity.id
_entity.type
_entity.pdbx_description
1 polymer ?
#
loop_
_entity_poly.entity_id
_entity_poly.type
_entity_poly.pdbx_seq_one_letter_code
_entity_poly.pdbx_strand_id
1 'polypeptide(L)'
;MDSDTLKRSLSDLVVRSQPYIDQASTQLRKSRQHCSSFLKTAQQDLDILSREPHLKTVVSALILLVFVTVALSRYLYRRHLASPSTTRPSTPTIEKAPSSKAAAPARKPGTWIPSSFKRPTPAPFPNWSIETTKPLPYRPFRYGPKYFVTMGLRNVKWDDWIELDNHYPRFHADKARRIKERGPKCCRTAPEAYPAAVELLEELREYLCDRYPTLYQRTDKGVKNLWSGEELDTTSRPLPEDPMQTCARLTQDDLAIMIERADGQYYLLAGAILLAGFWRLEDKYGMPLSEIHTSGEVPQFREKLEKGMLNFFRRLKPEELISRNNYFLQVDEDLAWSQSIGSEDSDGISWNTAEKNRAIEHHYFRSERQALRRLPKSGGVVFSIRTYFHPITEIAEEDYVPGRLASAVRSWGDDVSRYKGKAKYEDVLLEYLDKKHQEQLDRGLKLDEEDEKRTYPW
;
A
#
# COMPACT_ATOMS: atom_id res chain seq x y z
N MET A 1 35.96 6.74 46.54
CA MET A 1 36.00 5.27 46.77
C MET A 1 37.43 4.92 47.07
N ASP A 2 37.71 4.37 48.25
CA ASP A 2 39.09 4.10 48.70
C ASP A 2 39.72 2.95 47.89
N SER A 3 41.03 3.02 47.66
CA SER A 3 41.80 2.09 46.82
C SER A 3 41.62 0.64 47.26
N ASP A 4 41.48 0.41 48.56
CA ASP A 4 41.33 -0.93 49.12
C ASP A 4 39.92 -1.50 48.87
N THR A 5 38.90 -0.65 48.74
CA THR A 5 37.55 -1.07 48.37
C THR A 5 37.50 -1.50 46.90
N LEU A 6 38.21 -0.78 46.02
CA LEU A 6 38.31 -1.12 44.60
C LEU A 6 39.05 -2.45 44.39
N LYS A 7 40.15 -2.68 45.11
CA LYS A 7 40.92 -3.94 45.06
C LYS A 7 40.09 -5.14 45.52
N ARG A 8 39.31 -4.99 46.59
CA ARG A 8 38.39 -6.05 47.05
C ARG A 8 37.30 -6.34 46.03
N SER A 9 36.68 -5.31 45.44
CA SER A 9 35.64 -5.48 44.41
C SER A 9 36.17 -6.17 43.15
N LEU A 10 37.38 -5.83 42.70
CA LEU A 10 38.04 -6.49 41.57
C LEU A 10 38.39 -7.95 41.88
N SER A 11 38.91 -8.22 43.09
CA SER A 11 39.19 -9.59 43.53
C SER A 11 37.92 -10.45 43.56
N ASP A 12 36.82 -9.90 44.07
CA ASP A 12 35.52 -10.58 44.12
C ASP A 12 34.95 -10.84 42.72
N LEU A 13 35.12 -9.88 41.80
CA LEU A 13 34.70 -10.03 40.41
C LEU A 13 35.50 -11.12 39.69
N VAL A 14 36.82 -11.18 39.89
CA VAL A 14 37.68 -12.22 39.33
C VAL A 14 37.23 -13.60 39.83
N VAL A 15 37.03 -13.75 41.15
CA VAL A 15 36.57 -15.01 41.75
C VAL A 15 35.20 -15.43 41.21
N ARG A 16 34.24 -14.48 41.08
CA ARG A 16 32.91 -14.78 40.52
C ARG A 16 32.94 -15.10 39.03
N SER A 17 33.89 -14.57 38.28
CA SER A 17 34.03 -14.79 36.84
C SER A 17 34.74 -16.10 36.48
N GLN A 18 35.57 -16.64 37.39
CA GLN A 18 36.38 -17.83 37.13
C GLN A 18 35.57 -19.07 36.69
N PRO A 19 34.42 -19.41 37.31
CA PRO A 19 33.63 -20.57 36.88
C PRO A 19 33.09 -20.44 35.45
N TYR A 20 32.76 -19.22 35.01
CA TYR A 20 32.28 -18.95 33.65
C TYR A 20 33.41 -19.06 32.62
N ILE A 21 34.61 -18.62 32.98
CA ILE A 21 35.82 -18.77 32.16
C ILE A 21 36.17 -20.25 32.00
N ASP A 22 36.09 -21.03 33.08
CA ASP A 22 36.35 -22.47 33.07
C ASP A 22 35.30 -23.23 32.24
N GLN A 23 34.03 -22.83 32.32
CA GLN A 23 32.96 -23.39 31.50
C GLN A 23 33.15 -23.06 30.00
N ALA A 24 33.48 -21.82 29.66
CA ALA A 24 33.74 -21.39 28.29
C ALA A 24 34.95 -22.10 27.67
N SER A 25 36.05 -22.23 28.44
CA SER A 25 37.25 -22.94 27.99
C SER A 25 36.98 -24.43 27.75
N THR A 26 36.16 -25.06 28.60
CA THR A 26 35.73 -26.45 28.44
C THR A 26 34.89 -26.65 27.16
N GLN A 27 33.97 -25.73 26.87
CA GLN A 27 33.17 -25.76 25.63
C GLN A 27 34.03 -25.58 24.38
N LEU A 28 34.98 -24.64 24.40
CA LEU A 28 35.95 -24.45 23.32
C LEU A 28 36.79 -25.71 23.07
N ARG A 29 37.22 -26.40 24.13
CA ARG A 29 37.99 -27.63 24.02
C ARG A 29 37.18 -28.77 23.40
N LYS A 30 35.90 -28.91 23.79
CA LYS A 30 34.96 -29.88 23.20
C LYS A 30 34.67 -29.59 21.73
N SER A 31 34.43 -28.32 21.38
CA SER A 31 34.20 -27.89 19.99
C SER A 31 35.43 -28.19 19.11
N ARG A 32 36.64 -27.89 19.60
CA ARG A 32 37.90 -28.19 18.90
C ARG A 32 38.10 -29.69 18.69
N GLN A 33 37.78 -30.52 19.70
CA GLN A 33 37.82 -31.98 19.58
C GLN A 33 36.82 -32.49 18.53
N HIS A 34 35.59 -31.98 18.52
CA HIS A 34 34.56 -32.35 17.56
C HIS A 34 34.94 -31.96 16.12
N CYS A 35 35.49 -30.76 15.93
CA CYS A 35 35.96 -30.32 14.61
C CYS A 35 37.16 -31.18 14.14
N SER A 36 38.06 -31.54 15.05
CA SER A 36 39.19 -32.42 14.73
C SER A 36 38.78 -33.86 14.39
N SER A 37 37.74 -34.39 15.04
CA SER A 37 37.23 -35.73 14.71
C SER A 37 36.51 -35.70 13.37
N PHE A 38 35.70 -34.68 13.11
CA PHE A 38 35.03 -34.49 11.81
C PHE A 38 36.03 -34.39 10.66
N LEU A 39 37.10 -33.62 10.81
CA LEU A 39 38.16 -33.52 9.80
C LEU A 39 38.88 -34.86 9.57
N LYS A 40 39.12 -35.64 10.63
CA LYS A 40 39.71 -36.99 10.49
C LYS A 40 38.77 -37.95 9.75
N THR A 41 37.47 -37.92 10.07
CA THR A 41 36.46 -38.72 9.37
C THR A 41 36.36 -38.31 7.90
N ALA A 42 36.25 -37.01 7.61
CA ALA A 42 36.22 -36.49 6.25
C ALA A 42 37.48 -36.87 5.44
N GLN A 43 38.66 -36.86 6.07
CA GLN A 43 39.91 -37.29 5.44
C GLN A 43 39.91 -38.80 5.14
N GLN A 44 39.37 -39.64 6.03
CA GLN A 44 39.20 -41.07 5.80
C GLN A 44 38.20 -41.35 4.68
N ASP A 45 37.07 -40.65 4.66
CA ASP A 45 36.07 -40.77 3.60
C ASP A 45 36.65 -40.35 2.24
N LEU A 46 37.47 -39.28 2.21
CA LEU A 46 38.17 -38.83 1.01
C LEU A 46 39.18 -39.87 0.52
N ASP A 47 39.91 -40.53 1.43
CA ASP A 47 40.89 -41.56 1.08
C ASP A 47 40.20 -42.84 0.56
N ILE A 48 39.03 -43.19 1.10
CA ILE A 48 38.17 -44.28 0.61
C ILE A 48 37.64 -43.95 -0.79
N LEU A 49 37.06 -42.77 -0.98
CA LEU A 49 36.60 -42.28 -2.28
C LEU A 49 37.75 -42.20 -3.30
N SER A 50 38.98 -41.92 -2.86
CA SER A 50 40.15 -41.83 -3.74
C SER A 50 40.54 -43.18 -4.38
N ARG A 51 40.15 -44.29 -3.76
CA ARG A 51 40.49 -45.67 -4.16
C ARG A 51 39.39 -46.34 -4.98
N GLU A 52 38.23 -45.70 -5.12
CA GLU A 52 37.12 -46.18 -5.95
C GLU A 52 37.47 -46.11 -7.44
N PRO A 53 37.33 -47.21 -8.21
CA PRO A 53 37.72 -47.27 -9.62
C PRO A 53 36.93 -46.29 -10.51
N HIS A 54 35.78 -45.79 -10.05
CA HIS A 54 34.92 -44.86 -10.76
C HIS A 54 35.17 -43.38 -10.44
N LEU A 55 36.07 -43.05 -9.50
CA LEU A 55 36.34 -41.66 -9.12
C LEU A 55 36.79 -40.80 -10.31
N LYS A 56 37.64 -41.34 -11.19
CA LYS A 56 38.06 -40.65 -12.41
C LYS A 56 36.88 -40.33 -13.32
N THR A 57 35.90 -41.22 -13.41
CA THR A 57 34.67 -41.03 -14.19
C THR A 57 33.77 -39.99 -13.56
N VAL A 58 33.60 -40.01 -12.24
CA VAL A 58 32.79 -39.03 -11.50
C VAL A 58 33.40 -37.62 -11.58
N VAL A 59 34.72 -37.51 -11.38
CA VAL A 59 35.44 -36.23 -11.51
C VAL A 59 35.37 -35.71 -12.94
N SER A 60 35.51 -36.57 -13.96
CA SER A 60 35.37 -36.17 -15.36
C SER A 60 33.95 -35.72 -15.70
N ALA A 61 32.93 -36.38 -15.17
CA ALA A 61 31.52 -36.00 -15.34
C ALA A 61 31.21 -34.65 -14.66
N LEU A 62 31.76 -34.39 -13.48
CA LEU A 62 31.62 -33.11 -12.79
C LEU A 62 32.32 -31.97 -13.54
N ILE A 63 33.52 -32.20 -14.08
CA ILE A 63 34.23 -31.22 -14.92
C ILE A 63 33.42 -30.92 -16.19
N LEU A 64 32.86 -31.95 -16.83
CA LEU A 64 31.99 -31.79 -18.00
C LEU A 64 30.74 -30.98 -17.66
N LEU A 65 30.09 -31.25 -16.53
CA LEU A 65 28.92 -30.50 -16.06
C LEU A 65 29.25 -29.00 -15.84
N VAL A 66 30.40 -28.70 -15.24
CA VAL A 66 30.88 -27.32 -15.07
C VAL A 66 31.16 -26.67 -16.43
N PHE A 67 31.75 -27.39 -17.38
CA PHE A 67 31.97 -26.86 -18.73
C PHE A 67 30.66 -26.57 -19.47
N VAL A 68 29.68 -27.48 -19.41
CA VAL A 68 28.36 -27.32 -20.06
C VAL A 68 27.60 -26.16 -19.44
N THR A 69 27.60 -26.02 -18.12
CA THR A 69 26.93 -24.91 -17.42
C THR A 69 27.56 -23.55 -17.74
N VAL A 70 28.89 -23.46 -17.83
CA VAL A 70 29.60 -22.24 -18.26
C VAL A 70 29.34 -21.93 -19.73
N ALA A 71 29.35 -22.94 -20.60
CA ALA A 71 29.05 -22.78 -22.03
C ALA A 71 27.61 -22.31 -22.26
N LEU A 72 26.64 -22.90 -21.55
CA LEU A 72 25.23 -22.52 -21.61
C LEU A 72 25.01 -21.09 -21.10
N SER A 73 25.69 -20.73 -20.00
CA SER A 73 25.65 -19.37 -19.44
C SER A 73 26.22 -18.34 -20.42
N ARG A 74 27.33 -18.64 -21.09
CA ARG A 74 27.91 -17.78 -22.14
C ARG A 74 27.01 -17.69 -23.37
N TYR A 75 26.38 -18.78 -23.78
CA TYR A 75 25.44 -18.80 -24.90
C TYR A 75 24.21 -17.94 -24.61
N LEU A 76 23.60 -18.10 -23.43
CA LEU A 76 22.47 -17.27 -22.98
C LEU A 76 22.87 -15.79 -22.85
N TYR A 77 24.06 -15.50 -22.32
CA TYR A 77 24.58 -14.13 -22.23
C TYR A 77 24.80 -13.48 -23.60
N ARG A 78 25.39 -14.21 -24.57
CA ARG A 78 25.55 -13.72 -25.94
C ARG A 78 24.22 -13.51 -26.65
N ARG A 79 23.23 -14.40 -26.44
CA ARG A 79 21.88 -14.24 -26.98
C ARG A 79 21.16 -13.03 -26.37
N HIS A 80 21.40 -12.76 -25.09
CA HIS A 80 20.86 -11.58 -24.40
C HIS A 80 21.49 -10.27 -24.90
N LEU A 81 22.76 -10.30 -25.35
CA LEU A 81 23.44 -9.15 -25.97
C LEU A 81 23.10 -8.96 -27.46
N ALA A 82 22.76 -10.05 -28.17
CA ALA A 82 22.44 -10.02 -29.60
C ALA A 82 20.95 -9.77 -29.91
N SER A 83 20.09 -9.71 -28.88
CA SER A 83 18.69 -9.32 -29.06
C SER A 83 18.64 -7.83 -29.44
N PRO A 84 18.01 -7.44 -30.55
CA PRO A 84 17.74 -6.04 -30.82
C PRO A 84 16.87 -5.54 -29.66
N SER A 85 17.35 -4.50 -28.98
CA SER A 85 16.62 -3.79 -27.97
C SER A 85 15.41 -3.10 -28.62
N THR A 86 14.27 -3.79 -28.71
CA THR A 86 12.99 -3.09 -28.64
C THR A 86 12.89 -2.58 -27.22
N THR A 87 13.29 -1.32 -27.04
CA THR A 87 13.07 -0.53 -25.83
C THR A 87 11.56 -0.43 -25.60
N ARG A 88 11.01 -1.46 -24.95
CA ARG A 88 9.77 -1.36 -24.21
C ARG A 88 10.01 -0.27 -23.16
N PRO A 89 9.21 0.81 -23.09
CA PRO A 89 9.39 1.80 -22.06
C PRO A 89 9.19 1.10 -20.72
N SER A 90 10.29 0.87 -20.01
CA SER A 90 10.22 0.53 -18.60
C SER A 90 9.38 1.62 -17.94
N THR A 91 8.40 1.21 -17.12
CA THR A 91 7.82 2.06 -16.07
C THR A 91 8.90 3.01 -15.59
N PRO A 92 8.69 4.34 -15.56
CA PRO A 92 9.75 5.27 -15.18
C PRO A 92 10.27 4.76 -13.85
N THR A 93 11.49 4.19 -13.92
CA THR A 93 12.27 3.95 -12.73
C THR A 93 12.34 5.34 -12.18
N ILE A 94 11.87 5.54 -10.95
CA ILE A 94 12.16 6.76 -10.21
C ILE A 94 13.66 6.91 -10.42
N GLU A 95 14.06 7.79 -11.35
CA GLU A 95 15.45 8.14 -11.55
C GLU A 95 15.93 8.35 -10.15
N LYS A 96 16.98 7.63 -9.77
CA LYS A 96 17.69 7.93 -8.54
C LYS A 96 17.84 9.44 -8.56
N ALA A 97 16.97 10.12 -7.80
CA ALA A 97 17.07 11.55 -7.64
C ALA A 97 18.53 11.74 -7.28
N PRO A 98 19.26 12.62 -7.99
CA PRO A 98 20.66 12.82 -7.70
C PRO A 98 20.73 12.95 -6.19
N SER A 99 21.55 12.09 -5.57
CA SER A 99 21.76 12.09 -4.14
C SER A 99 22.49 13.38 -3.80
N SER A 100 21.82 14.51 -3.99
CA SER A 100 22.10 15.72 -3.28
C SER A 100 21.93 15.32 -1.83
N LYS A 101 23.06 15.31 -1.13
CA LYS A 101 23.10 15.34 0.32
C LYS A 101 22.50 16.66 0.82
N ALA A 102 21.32 17.04 0.33
CA ALA A 102 20.49 18.00 1.01
C ALA A 102 19.88 17.21 2.17
N ALA A 103 20.62 17.16 3.28
CA ALA A 103 20.04 16.82 4.56
C ALA A 103 18.75 17.62 4.67
N ALA A 104 17.60 16.93 4.78
CA ALA A 104 16.38 17.60 5.17
C ALA A 104 16.74 18.45 6.41
N PRO A 105 16.41 19.76 6.44
CA PRO A 105 16.79 20.59 7.57
C PRO A 105 16.35 19.86 8.84
N ALA A 106 17.24 19.81 9.82
CA ALA A 106 17.08 19.10 11.08
C ALA A 106 15.98 19.78 11.91
N ARG A 107 14.73 19.78 11.42
CA ARG A 107 13.58 20.18 12.20
C ARG A 107 13.43 19.18 13.32
N LYS A 108 13.16 19.69 14.51
CA LYS A 108 12.86 18.83 15.65
C LYS A 108 11.64 17.97 15.29
N PRO A 109 11.69 16.65 15.49
CA PRO A 109 10.52 15.81 15.30
C PRO A 109 9.30 16.35 16.04
N GLY A 110 8.12 16.20 15.45
CA GLY A 110 6.87 16.74 15.98
C GLY A 110 6.70 18.25 15.81
N THR A 111 7.62 18.93 15.12
CA THR A 111 7.47 20.35 14.75
C THR A 111 7.42 20.50 13.24
N TRP A 112 6.65 21.49 12.79
CA TRP A 112 6.54 21.87 11.39
C TRP A 112 6.78 23.36 11.23
N ILE A 113 7.57 23.72 10.22
CA ILE A 113 7.77 25.10 9.81
C ILE A 113 6.87 25.32 8.60
N PRO A 114 5.88 26.22 8.67
CA PRO A 114 4.99 26.50 7.55
C PRO A 114 5.77 26.80 6.26
N SER A 115 5.39 26.13 5.18
CA SER A 115 5.91 26.39 3.84
C SER A 115 5.10 27.52 3.18
N SER A 116 5.77 28.35 2.38
CA SER A 116 5.13 29.35 1.53
C SER A 116 4.51 28.75 0.25
N PHE A 117 4.67 27.43 0.03
CA PHE A 117 4.10 26.76 -1.13
C PHE A 117 2.60 26.95 -1.18
N LYS A 118 2.11 27.28 -2.37
CA LYS A 118 0.69 27.29 -2.70
C LYS A 118 0.46 26.32 -3.83
N ARG A 119 -0.52 25.43 -3.67
CA ARG A 119 -0.94 24.52 -4.72
C ARG A 119 -1.32 25.30 -5.98
N PRO A 120 -0.91 24.86 -7.18
CA PRO A 120 -1.38 25.46 -8.43
C PRO A 120 -2.91 25.41 -8.53
N THR A 121 -3.53 26.50 -8.98
CA THR A 121 -4.97 26.52 -9.29
C THR A 121 -5.27 25.53 -10.40
N PRO A 122 -6.22 24.59 -10.22
CA PRO A 122 -6.49 23.56 -11.21
C PRO A 122 -7.36 24.16 -12.32
N ALA A 123 -7.22 23.66 -13.55
CA ALA A 123 -8.19 23.98 -14.59
C ALA A 123 -9.55 23.29 -14.28
N PRO A 124 -10.69 23.87 -14.69
CA PRO A 124 -11.97 23.16 -14.63
C PRO A 124 -11.90 21.80 -15.31
N PHE A 125 -12.58 20.80 -14.75
CA PHE A 125 -12.63 19.45 -15.32
C PHE A 125 -13.35 19.48 -16.68
N PRO A 126 -12.69 19.08 -17.78
CA PRO A 126 -13.26 19.19 -19.12
C PRO A 126 -14.56 18.40 -19.25
N ASN A 127 -15.65 19.08 -19.63
CA ASN A 127 -16.97 18.47 -19.86
C ASN A 127 -17.47 17.62 -18.69
N TRP A 128 -17.14 18.01 -17.46
CA TRP A 128 -17.61 17.29 -16.28
C TRP A 128 -19.13 17.43 -16.13
N SER A 129 -19.78 16.31 -15.85
CA SER A 129 -21.20 16.19 -15.61
C SER A 129 -21.45 15.17 -14.51
N ILE A 130 -22.24 15.57 -13.53
CA ILE A 130 -22.69 14.69 -12.45
C ILE A 130 -23.54 13.52 -12.94
N GLU A 131 -24.06 13.57 -14.17
CA GLU A 131 -24.90 12.51 -14.75
C GLU A 131 -24.08 11.55 -15.63
N THR A 132 -23.12 12.08 -16.40
CA THR A 132 -22.49 11.33 -17.50
C THR A 132 -21.00 11.11 -17.36
N THR A 133 -20.30 11.83 -16.48
CA THR A 133 -18.85 11.60 -16.26
C THR A 133 -18.64 10.29 -15.53
N LYS A 134 -18.23 9.26 -16.26
CA LYS A 134 -18.03 7.92 -15.69
C LYS A 134 -16.82 7.87 -14.75
N PRO A 135 -16.83 6.99 -13.74
CA PRO A 135 -15.65 6.67 -12.94
C PRO A 135 -14.47 6.23 -13.82
N LEU A 136 -13.27 6.63 -13.42
CA LEU A 136 -12.04 6.21 -14.10
C LEU A 136 -11.73 4.73 -13.83
N PRO A 137 -11.38 3.94 -14.87
CA PRO A 137 -11.33 2.49 -14.78
C PRO A 137 -10.03 1.93 -14.17
N TYR A 138 -9.66 2.32 -12.95
CA TYR A 138 -8.45 1.77 -12.31
C TYR A 138 -8.55 0.24 -12.10
N ARG A 139 -7.71 -0.54 -12.78
CA ARG A 139 -7.40 -1.98 -12.65
C ARG A 139 -5.92 -2.17 -12.25
N PRO A 140 -5.54 -1.91 -11.00
CA PRO A 140 -4.15 -1.99 -10.53
C PRO A 140 -3.63 -3.42 -10.31
N PHE A 141 -4.04 -4.37 -11.15
CA PHE A 141 -3.57 -5.76 -11.17
C PHE A 141 -2.79 -6.03 -12.46
N ARG A 142 -1.85 -6.98 -12.38
CA ARG A 142 -0.94 -7.33 -13.47
C ARG A 142 -0.91 -8.84 -13.64
N TYR A 143 -0.56 -9.29 -14.84
CA TYR A 143 -0.28 -10.71 -15.07
C TYR A 143 0.79 -11.25 -14.13
N GLY A 144 0.62 -12.51 -13.74
CA GLY A 144 1.63 -13.29 -13.03
C GLY A 144 2.88 -13.61 -13.87
N PRO A 145 3.74 -14.53 -13.42
CA PRO A 145 3.51 -15.52 -12.36
C PRO A 145 3.79 -15.01 -10.94
N LYS A 146 4.31 -13.78 -10.79
CA LYS A 146 4.73 -13.26 -9.48
C LYS A 146 3.99 -11.99 -9.09
N TYR A 147 3.31 -12.03 -7.96
CA TYR A 147 2.74 -10.84 -7.33
C TYR A 147 3.81 -10.12 -6.48
N PHE A 148 3.98 -8.82 -6.72
CA PHE A 148 4.93 -7.99 -5.98
C PHE A 148 4.22 -7.05 -5.02
N VAL A 149 4.45 -7.23 -3.73
CA VAL A 149 4.05 -6.27 -2.70
C VAL A 149 5.01 -5.08 -2.77
N THR A 150 4.53 -3.96 -3.31
CA THR A 150 5.30 -2.70 -3.43
C THR A 150 4.41 -1.52 -3.06
N MET A 151 5.01 -0.36 -2.76
CA MET A 151 4.23 0.85 -2.47
C MET A 151 3.49 1.41 -3.69
N GLY A 152 3.97 1.13 -4.92
CA GLY A 152 3.30 1.51 -6.16
C GLY A 152 3.13 3.03 -6.38
N LEU A 153 4.00 3.84 -5.77
CA LEU A 153 3.92 5.31 -5.80
C LEU A 153 4.15 5.88 -7.20
N ARG A 154 3.41 6.93 -7.55
CA ARG A 154 3.54 7.72 -8.78
C ARG A 154 3.31 9.19 -8.50
N ASN A 155 4.01 10.07 -9.20
CA ASN A 155 3.69 11.48 -9.19
C ASN A 155 2.37 11.71 -9.95
N VAL A 156 1.58 12.67 -9.47
CA VAL A 156 0.30 13.03 -10.05
C VAL A 156 0.25 14.52 -10.31
N LYS A 157 -0.44 14.94 -11.36
CA LYS A 157 -0.70 16.36 -11.62
C LYS A 157 -1.65 16.90 -10.55
N TRP A 158 -1.47 18.14 -10.16
CA TRP A 158 -2.33 18.76 -9.14
C TRP A 158 -3.81 18.78 -9.55
N ASP A 159 -4.12 18.90 -10.84
CA ASP A 159 -5.48 18.84 -11.42
C ASP A 159 -6.21 17.50 -11.21
N ASP A 160 -5.44 16.46 -10.89
CA ASP A 160 -5.93 15.10 -10.65
C ASP A 160 -5.89 14.77 -9.15
N TRP A 161 -5.90 15.77 -8.25
CA TRP A 161 -5.91 15.46 -6.81
C TRP A 161 -7.18 14.71 -6.41
N ILE A 162 -8.35 15.33 -6.57
CA ILE A 162 -9.67 14.74 -6.31
C ILE A 162 -10.38 14.46 -7.64
N GLU A 163 -10.85 13.23 -7.81
CA GLU A 163 -11.50 12.72 -9.04
C GLU A 163 -12.98 12.41 -8.75
N LEU A 164 -13.86 13.36 -9.09
CA LEU A 164 -15.31 13.20 -8.93
C LEU A 164 -15.94 12.66 -10.22
N ASP A 165 -16.96 11.82 -10.06
CA ASP A 165 -17.71 11.20 -11.15
C ASP A 165 -19.21 11.18 -10.89
N ASN A 166 -19.96 10.57 -11.80
CA ASN A 166 -21.40 10.47 -11.76
C ASN A 166 -21.94 9.55 -10.66
N HIS A 167 -21.08 8.85 -9.90
CA HIS A 167 -21.48 8.17 -8.68
C HIS A 167 -21.50 9.11 -7.47
N TYR A 168 -21.13 10.39 -7.62
CA TYR A 168 -21.11 11.38 -6.54
C TYR A 168 -22.40 11.40 -5.69
N PRO A 169 -23.62 11.41 -6.27
CA PRO A 169 -24.86 11.39 -5.48
C PRO A 169 -24.94 10.25 -4.46
N ARG A 170 -24.61 9.02 -4.88
CA ARG A 170 -24.61 7.84 -4.01
C ARG A 170 -23.61 8.00 -2.87
N PHE A 171 -22.36 8.36 -3.21
CA PHE A 171 -21.28 8.52 -2.24
C PHE A 171 -21.56 9.64 -1.23
N HIS A 172 -22.09 10.77 -1.69
CA HIS A 172 -22.45 11.89 -0.83
C HIS A 172 -23.59 11.50 0.13
N ALA A 173 -24.64 10.83 -0.36
CA ALA A 173 -25.75 10.35 0.47
C ALA A 173 -25.28 9.33 1.52
N ASP A 174 -24.46 8.34 1.13
CA ASP A 174 -23.91 7.36 2.06
C ASP A 174 -23.05 8.01 3.14
N LYS A 175 -22.19 8.97 2.77
CA LYS A 175 -21.36 9.70 3.73
C LYS A 175 -22.18 10.54 4.68
N ALA A 176 -23.15 11.29 4.19
CA ALA A 176 -24.04 12.10 5.04
C ALA A 176 -24.81 11.22 6.04
N ARG A 177 -25.36 10.09 5.58
CA ARG A 177 -26.02 9.11 6.44
C ARG A 177 -25.07 8.55 7.49
N ARG A 178 -23.89 8.09 7.09
CA ARG A 178 -22.92 7.47 8.01
C ARG A 178 -22.33 8.44 9.01
N ILE A 179 -22.11 9.71 8.65
CA ILE A 179 -21.73 10.75 9.62
C ILE A 179 -22.77 10.83 10.75
N LYS A 180 -24.06 10.83 10.40
CA LYS A 180 -25.15 10.88 11.39
C LYS A 180 -25.27 9.60 12.23
N GLU A 181 -25.17 8.44 11.60
CA GLU A 181 -25.39 7.14 12.27
C GLU A 181 -24.19 6.68 13.10
N ARG A 182 -22.97 6.97 12.64
CA ARG A 182 -21.73 6.41 13.22
C ARG A 182 -20.92 7.44 13.99
N GLY A 183 -21.06 8.73 13.66
CA GLY A 183 -20.42 9.84 14.35
C GLY A 183 -18.91 9.60 14.60
N PRO A 184 -18.45 9.65 15.87
CA PRO A 184 -17.04 9.49 16.24
C PRO A 184 -16.35 8.20 15.77
N LYS A 185 -17.12 7.14 15.47
CA LYS A 185 -16.57 5.86 14.99
C LYS A 185 -16.00 5.97 13.57
N CYS A 186 -16.54 6.88 12.76
CA CYS A 186 -16.12 7.12 11.37
C CYS A 186 -15.45 8.47 11.18
N CYS A 187 -15.78 9.47 11.99
CA CYS A 187 -15.24 10.83 11.87
C CYS A 187 -14.69 11.32 13.21
N ARG A 188 -13.38 11.60 13.27
CA ARG A 188 -12.74 12.05 14.49
C ARG A 188 -11.54 12.93 14.18
N THR A 189 -11.43 14.06 14.88
CA THR A 189 -10.29 14.98 14.80
C THR A 189 -9.70 15.24 16.19
N ALA A 190 -8.43 14.90 16.37
CA ALA A 190 -7.69 15.22 17.59
C ALA A 190 -7.50 16.74 17.70
N PRO A 191 -7.46 17.31 18.93
CA PRO A 191 -7.14 18.73 19.11
C PRO A 191 -5.84 19.16 18.42
N GLU A 192 -4.79 18.33 18.47
CA GLU A 192 -3.50 18.61 17.82
C GLU A 192 -3.54 18.50 16.28
N ALA A 193 -4.53 17.80 15.72
CA ALA A 193 -4.74 17.68 14.28
C ALA A 193 -5.76 18.68 13.72
N TYR A 194 -6.49 19.39 14.58
CA TYR A 194 -7.53 20.35 14.17
C TYR A 194 -7.01 21.43 13.21
N PRO A 195 -5.83 22.06 13.41
CA PRO A 195 -5.29 23.01 12.44
C PRO A 195 -5.08 22.41 11.05
N ALA A 196 -4.64 21.15 10.96
CA ALA A 196 -4.46 20.44 9.69
C ALA A 196 -5.79 20.10 9.03
N ALA A 197 -6.80 19.71 9.81
CA ALA A 197 -8.14 19.45 9.28
C ALA A 197 -8.81 20.73 8.73
N VAL A 198 -8.65 21.86 9.42
CA VAL A 198 -9.11 23.17 8.92
C VAL A 198 -8.38 23.57 7.63
N GLU A 199 -7.06 23.41 7.59
CA GLU A 199 -6.28 23.70 6.38
C GLU A 199 -6.68 22.80 5.20
N LEU A 200 -6.95 21.51 5.44
CA LEU A 200 -7.48 20.62 4.41
C LEU A 200 -8.85 21.10 3.91
N LEU A 201 -9.74 21.55 4.80
CA LEU A 201 -11.04 22.06 4.43
C LEU A 201 -10.93 23.31 3.54
N GLU A 202 -10.03 24.24 3.89
CA GLU A 202 -9.72 25.43 3.08
C GLU A 202 -9.20 25.03 1.69
N GLU A 203 -8.25 24.09 1.63
CA GLU A 203 -7.66 23.59 0.39
C GLU A 203 -8.68 22.89 -0.52
N LEU A 204 -9.57 22.08 0.05
CA LEU A 204 -10.65 21.40 -0.69
C LEU A 204 -11.68 22.40 -1.19
N ARG A 205 -12.10 23.37 -0.36
CA ARG A 205 -13.02 24.43 -0.78
C ARG A 205 -12.48 25.16 -2.01
N GLU A 206 -11.21 25.58 -1.97
CA GLU A 206 -10.58 26.25 -3.11
C GLU A 206 -10.46 25.33 -4.33
N TYR A 207 -9.92 24.12 -4.14
CA TYR A 207 -9.70 23.16 -5.22
C TYR A 207 -11.00 22.79 -5.95
N LEU A 208 -12.05 22.45 -5.19
CA LEU A 208 -13.28 21.91 -5.75
C LEU A 208 -14.10 22.99 -6.47
N CYS A 209 -14.09 24.23 -5.99
CA CYS A 209 -14.75 25.34 -6.67
C CYS A 209 -14.08 25.67 -8.01
N ASP A 210 -12.76 25.52 -8.12
CA ASP A 210 -12.05 25.75 -9.39
C ASP A 210 -12.12 24.56 -10.32
N ARG A 211 -11.99 23.34 -9.79
CA ARG A 211 -11.97 22.09 -10.57
C ARG A 211 -13.37 21.66 -11.02
N TYR A 212 -14.40 21.84 -10.19
CA TYR A 212 -15.77 21.41 -10.46
C TYR A 212 -16.78 22.56 -10.28
N PRO A 213 -16.66 23.66 -11.06
CA PRO A 213 -17.48 24.87 -10.87
C PRO A 213 -18.98 24.66 -11.16
N THR A 214 -19.35 23.59 -11.87
CA THR A 214 -20.75 23.21 -12.10
C THR A 214 -21.36 22.44 -10.93
N LEU A 215 -20.53 21.92 -10.00
CA LEU A 215 -20.97 21.26 -8.78
C LEU A 215 -20.82 22.15 -7.54
N TYR A 216 -19.80 22.99 -7.49
CA TYR A 216 -19.49 23.81 -6.32
C TYR A 216 -19.40 25.30 -6.65
N GLN A 217 -20.01 26.10 -5.77
CA GLN A 217 -19.94 27.55 -5.81
C GLN A 217 -19.40 28.08 -4.49
N ARG A 218 -18.43 29.00 -4.55
CA ARG A 218 -17.96 29.73 -3.36
C ARG A 218 -19.07 30.61 -2.81
N THR A 219 -19.24 30.61 -1.50
CA THR A 219 -20.10 31.56 -0.78
C THR A 219 -19.27 32.37 0.22
N ASP A 220 -19.85 33.42 0.80
CA ASP A 220 -19.20 34.26 1.81
C ASP A 220 -18.73 33.44 3.02
N LYS A 221 -19.55 32.46 3.43
CA LYS A 221 -19.27 31.61 4.59
C LYS A 221 -18.66 30.25 4.25
N GLY A 222 -18.63 29.86 2.98
CA GLY A 222 -17.87 28.68 2.57
C GLY A 222 -18.12 28.25 1.14
N VAL A 223 -18.82 27.13 0.98
CA VAL A 223 -19.08 26.51 -0.33
C VAL A 223 -20.49 25.92 -0.37
N LYS A 224 -21.18 26.18 -1.48
CA LYS A 224 -22.47 25.59 -1.80
C LYS A 224 -22.28 24.46 -2.79
N ASN A 225 -22.85 23.30 -2.48
CA ASN A 225 -23.04 22.22 -3.42
C ASN A 225 -24.28 22.52 -4.27
N LEU A 226 -24.10 22.72 -5.56
CA LEU A 226 -25.16 23.10 -6.50
C LEU A 226 -26.14 21.96 -6.81
N TRP A 227 -25.71 20.71 -6.63
CA TRP A 227 -26.56 19.54 -6.81
C TRP A 227 -27.43 19.25 -5.58
N SER A 228 -26.82 19.13 -4.39
CA SER A 228 -27.57 18.83 -3.17
C SER A 228 -28.26 20.06 -2.56
N GLY A 229 -27.84 21.27 -2.94
CA GLY A 229 -28.27 22.53 -2.34
C GLY A 229 -27.64 22.82 -0.97
N GLU A 230 -26.82 21.91 -0.45
CA GLU A 230 -26.14 22.05 0.86
C GLU A 230 -25.16 23.23 0.83
N GLU A 231 -25.22 24.08 1.85
CA GLU A 231 -24.24 25.14 2.07
C GLU A 231 -23.38 24.79 3.29
N LEU A 232 -22.09 24.62 3.06
CA LEU A 232 -21.12 24.17 4.03
C LEU A 232 -20.26 25.35 4.49
N ASP A 233 -20.32 25.65 5.78
CA ASP A 233 -19.48 26.68 6.39
C ASP A 233 -18.03 26.16 6.53
N THR A 234 -17.10 26.91 5.97
CA THR A 234 -15.66 26.58 6.01
C THR A 234 -14.82 27.71 6.63
N THR A 235 -15.47 28.82 7.01
CA THR A 235 -14.80 30.07 7.36
C THR A 235 -15.04 30.49 8.81
N SER A 236 -16.17 30.11 9.41
CA SER A 236 -16.47 30.42 10.81
C SER A 236 -15.44 29.80 11.75
N ARG A 237 -15.13 30.53 12.83
CA ARG A 237 -14.24 30.08 13.90
C ARG A 237 -14.92 30.37 15.25
N PRO A 238 -15.33 29.34 16.01
CA PRO A 238 -15.25 27.92 15.69
C PRO A 238 -16.11 27.52 14.48
N LEU A 239 -15.73 26.43 13.80
CA LEU A 239 -16.58 25.81 12.79
C LEU A 239 -17.82 25.20 13.44
N PRO A 240 -18.97 25.16 12.75
CA PRO A 240 -20.21 24.59 13.30
C PRO A 240 -20.15 23.07 13.50
N GLU A 241 -19.25 22.39 12.78
CA GLU A 241 -19.06 20.94 12.85
C GLU A 241 -17.56 20.58 12.77
N ASP A 242 -17.24 19.30 12.96
CA ASP A 242 -15.88 18.80 12.78
C ASP A 242 -15.44 19.01 11.31
N PRO A 243 -14.30 19.69 11.05
CA PRO A 243 -13.83 19.94 9.68
C PRO A 243 -13.70 18.67 8.83
N MET A 244 -13.38 17.52 9.42
CA MET A 244 -13.29 16.26 8.67
C MET A 244 -14.65 15.77 8.17
N GLN A 245 -15.75 16.05 8.89
CA GLN A 245 -17.10 15.74 8.42
C GLN A 245 -17.48 16.60 7.21
N THR A 246 -17.17 17.90 7.25
CA THR A 246 -17.35 18.80 6.11
C THR A 246 -16.51 18.35 4.91
N CYS A 247 -15.22 18.06 5.12
CA CYS A 247 -14.33 17.56 4.06
C CYS A 247 -14.86 16.28 3.41
N ALA A 248 -15.43 15.37 4.21
CA ALA A 248 -15.99 14.14 3.70
C ALA A 248 -17.22 14.36 2.81
N ARG A 249 -18.08 15.34 3.11
CA ARG A 249 -19.25 15.65 2.27
C ARG A 249 -18.89 16.40 0.98
N LEU A 250 -17.70 16.98 0.91
CA LEU A 250 -17.16 17.64 -0.28
C LEU A 250 -16.53 16.69 -1.32
N THR A 251 -16.31 15.41 -0.99
CA THR A 251 -15.56 14.50 -1.86
C THR A 251 -16.12 13.08 -1.84
N GLN A 252 -15.86 12.28 -2.87
CA GLN A 252 -16.13 10.83 -2.82
C GLN A 252 -15.08 10.05 -2.01
N ASP A 253 -13.93 10.67 -1.72
CA ASP A 253 -12.78 10.07 -1.05
C ASP A 253 -13.00 9.97 0.46
N ASP A 254 -12.66 8.84 1.08
CA ASP A 254 -12.38 8.83 2.51
C ASP A 254 -11.07 9.61 2.78
N LEU A 255 -10.98 10.27 3.94
CA LEU A 255 -9.89 11.19 4.24
C LEU A 255 -9.24 10.84 5.57
N ALA A 256 -7.91 10.82 5.61
CA ALA A 256 -7.11 10.68 6.82
C ALA A 256 -6.00 11.72 6.87
N ILE A 257 -5.64 12.17 8.07
CA ILE A 257 -4.52 13.06 8.32
C ILE A 257 -3.58 12.42 9.33
N MET A 258 -2.34 12.26 8.89
CA MET A 258 -1.24 11.76 9.68
C MET A 258 -0.39 12.94 10.19
N ILE A 259 -0.21 13.05 11.50
CA ILE A 259 0.57 14.10 12.15
C ILE A 259 1.84 13.50 12.74
N GLU A 260 2.98 14.17 12.54
CA GLU A 260 4.22 13.76 13.17
C GLU A 260 4.26 14.20 14.64
N ARG A 261 4.68 13.31 15.54
CA ARG A 261 4.91 13.62 16.95
C ARG A 261 6.39 13.73 17.29
N ALA A 262 6.67 14.07 18.55
CA ALA A 262 8.02 14.34 19.05
C ALA A 262 9.00 13.15 18.97
N ASP A 263 8.48 11.93 18.80
CA ASP A 263 9.24 10.71 18.57
C ASP A 263 9.61 10.50 17.08
N GLY A 264 9.14 11.38 16.19
CA GLY A 264 9.35 11.31 14.75
C GLY A 264 8.45 10.33 14.01
N GLN A 265 7.48 9.73 14.70
CA GLN A 265 6.48 8.87 14.07
C GLN A 265 5.26 9.68 13.63
N TYR A 266 4.58 9.17 12.60
CA TYR A 266 3.35 9.74 12.07
C TYR A 266 2.16 8.97 12.62
N TYR A 267 1.20 9.69 13.22
CA TYR A 267 0.02 9.14 13.87
C TYR A 267 -1.26 9.52 13.14
N LEU A 268 -2.21 8.59 13.04
CA LEU A 268 -3.55 8.88 12.49
C LEU A 268 -4.36 9.65 13.51
N LEU A 269 -4.47 10.98 13.33
CA LEU A 269 -5.07 11.87 14.32
C LEU A 269 -6.26 12.67 13.83
N ALA A 270 -6.53 12.67 12.54
CA ALA A 270 -7.82 13.10 12.04
C ALA A 270 -8.27 12.17 10.91
N GLY A 271 -9.56 11.89 10.83
CA GLY A 271 -10.09 10.98 9.82
C GLY A 271 -11.59 11.16 9.61
N ALA A 272 -12.02 10.97 8.37
CA ALA A 272 -13.38 10.68 7.98
C ALA A 272 -13.35 9.45 7.07
N ILE A 273 -13.52 8.28 7.70
CA ILE A 273 -13.44 6.95 7.08
C ILE A 273 -14.84 6.35 7.12
N LEU A 274 -15.57 6.55 6.03
CA LEU A 274 -16.99 6.26 5.93
C LEU A 274 -17.27 5.13 4.93
N LEU A 275 -16.33 4.82 4.04
CA LEU A 275 -16.50 3.89 2.93
C LEU A 275 -15.33 2.90 2.80
N ALA A 276 -14.61 2.63 3.89
CA ALA A 276 -13.40 1.79 3.90
C ALA A 276 -13.62 0.31 3.55
N GLY A 277 -14.83 -0.22 3.72
CA GLY A 277 -15.17 -1.60 3.39
C GLY A 277 -14.63 -2.66 4.36
N PHE A 278 -13.36 -2.56 4.79
CA PHE A 278 -12.65 -3.65 5.47
C PHE A 278 -11.91 -3.26 6.76
N TRP A 279 -11.96 -2.00 7.18
CA TRP A 279 -11.31 -1.53 8.39
C TRP A 279 -12.04 -0.31 8.97
N ARG A 280 -11.88 -0.09 10.28
CA ARG A 280 -12.59 0.98 11.01
C ARG A 280 -11.61 2.03 11.48
N LEU A 281 -12.03 3.31 11.46
CA LEU A 281 -11.22 4.39 12.02
C LEU A 281 -10.99 4.18 13.52
N GLU A 282 -12.02 3.77 14.27
CA GLU A 282 -11.93 3.58 15.72
C GLU A 282 -10.85 2.57 16.15
N ASP A 283 -10.56 1.57 15.32
CA ASP A 283 -9.50 0.59 15.58
C ASP A 283 -8.09 1.13 15.36
N LYS A 284 -7.95 2.18 14.53
CA LYS A 284 -6.65 2.68 14.03
C LYS A 284 -6.32 4.08 14.52
N TYR A 285 -7.31 4.80 15.03
CA TYR A 285 -7.16 6.17 15.50
C TYR A 285 -6.15 6.24 16.64
N GLY A 286 -5.20 7.17 16.54
CA GLY A 286 -4.15 7.35 17.53
C GLY A 286 -2.97 6.36 17.39
N MET A 287 -3.00 5.44 16.42
CA MET A 287 -1.88 4.54 16.15
C MET A 287 -0.83 5.20 15.23
N PRO A 288 0.46 4.85 15.40
CA PRO A 288 1.49 5.22 14.46
C PRO A 288 1.37 4.42 13.15
N LEU A 289 1.93 4.98 12.07
CA LEU A 289 1.83 4.44 10.71
C LEU A 289 2.23 2.95 10.62
N SER A 290 3.29 2.55 11.32
CA SER A 290 3.73 1.16 11.34
C SER A 290 2.68 0.26 12.00
N GLU A 291 2.17 0.66 13.17
CA GLU A 291 1.21 -0.14 13.94
C GLU A 291 -0.12 -0.31 13.21
N ILE A 292 -0.59 0.71 12.49
CA ILE A 292 -1.81 0.63 11.64
C ILE A 292 -1.69 -0.56 10.67
N HIS A 293 -0.52 -0.73 10.05
CA HIS A 293 -0.30 -1.76 9.04
C HIS A 293 0.05 -3.12 9.66
N THR A 294 0.80 -3.16 10.77
CA THR A 294 1.12 -4.43 11.42
C THR A 294 -0.08 -5.03 12.14
N SER A 295 -0.93 -4.21 12.76
CA SER A 295 -2.19 -4.66 13.39
C SER A 295 -3.25 -5.04 12.37
N GLY A 296 -3.17 -4.49 11.16
CA GLY A 296 -3.98 -4.91 10.01
C GLY A 296 -3.40 -6.10 9.26
N GLU A 297 -2.34 -6.74 9.77
CA GLU A 297 -1.68 -7.92 9.19
C GLU A 297 -1.31 -7.77 7.69
N VAL A 298 -0.90 -6.56 7.27
CA VAL A 298 -0.54 -6.31 5.87
C VAL A 298 0.62 -7.22 5.46
N PRO A 299 0.46 -8.07 4.43
CA PRO A 299 1.47 -9.03 4.02
C PRO A 299 2.82 -8.38 3.70
N GLN A 300 3.90 -8.96 4.23
CA GLN A 300 5.29 -8.54 3.97
C GLN A 300 5.59 -7.08 4.39
N PHE A 301 4.75 -6.47 5.25
CA PHE A 301 4.89 -5.07 5.60
C PHE A 301 6.21 -4.79 6.32
N ARG A 302 6.50 -5.51 7.41
CA ARG A 302 7.72 -5.31 8.23
C ARG A 302 8.98 -5.52 7.40
N GLU A 303 8.98 -6.55 6.55
CA GLU A 303 10.15 -6.98 5.80
C GLU A 303 10.40 -6.12 4.56
N LYS A 304 9.35 -5.63 3.89
CA LYS A 304 9.49 -4.97 2.56
C LYS A 304 8.99 -3.54 2.49
N LEU A 305 7.99 -3.14 3.27
CA LEU A 305 7.31 -1.86 3.09
C LEU A 305 7.64 -0.84 4.18
N GLU A 306 7.74 -1.27 5.44
CA GLU A 306 7.77 -0.40 6.62
C GLU A 306 8.84 0.69 6.50
N LYS A 307 10.11 0.30 6.34
CA LYS A 307 11.22 1.25 6.23
C LYS A 307 11.04 2.21 5.06
N GLY A 308 10.57 1.74 3.90
CA GLY A 308 10.33 2.57 2.73
C GLY A 308 9.24 3.60 2.97
N MET A 309 8.13 3.16 3.57
CA MET A 309 6.97 3.96 3.88
C MET A 309 7.26 5.05 4.93
N LEU A 310 7.91 4.69 6.04
CA LEU A 310 8.29 5.65 7.08
C LEU A 310 9.24 6.74 6.51
N ASN A 311 10.21 6.33 5.69
CA ASN A 311 11.13 7.27 5.05
C ASN A 311 10.45 8.13 3.98
N PHE A 312 9.41 7.62 3.32
CA PHE A 312 8.61 8.39 2.37
C PHE A 312 7.82 9.47 3.10
N PHE A 313 7.07 9.12 4.16
CA PHE A 313 6.31 10.08 4.96
C PHE A 313 7.19 11.19 5.52
N ARG A 314 8.41 10.89 5.99
CA ARG A 314 9.33 11.92 6.49
C ARG A 314 9.83 12.87 5.40
N ARG A 315 9.98 12.40 4.16
CA ARG A 315 10.59 13.17 3.06
C ARG A 315 9.59 13.88 2.15
N LEU A 316 8.33 13.45 2.14
CA LEU A 316 7.27 14.02 1.32
C LEU A 316 7.19 15.54 1.55
N LYS A 317 7.34 16.32 0.49
CA LYS A 317 7.31 17.78 0.56
C LYS A 317 5.93 18.33 0.17
N PRO A 318 5.57 19.57 0.58
CA PRO A 318 4.30 20.18 0.20
C PRO A 318 4.08 20.29 -1.32
N GLU A 319 5.15 20.41 -2.11
CA GLU A 319 5.10 20.53 -3.57
C GLU A 319 4.74 19.21 -4.29
N GLU A 320 4.84 18.09 -3.58
CA GLU A 320 4.66 16.75 -4.13
C GLU A 320 3.23 16.23 -3.88
N LEU A 321 2.58 15.81 -4.97
CA LEU A 321 1.35 15.04 -4.94
C LEU A 321 1.63 13.65 -5.50
N ILE A 322 1.46 12.64 -4.65
CA ILE A 322 1.79 11.26 -4.97
C ILE A 322 0.52 10.44 -4.93
N SER A 323 0.31 9.52 -5.86
CA SER A 323 -0.73 8.50 -5.74
C SER A 323 -0.18 7.10 -5.80
N ARG A 324 -0.99 6.18 -5.30
CA ARG A 324 -0.87 4.75 -5.55
C ARG A 324 -2.27 4.18 -5.75
N ASN A 325 -2.33 2.98 -6.30
CA ASN A 325 -3.56 2.24 -6.38
C ASN A 325 -3.44 0.96 -5.55
N ASN A 326 -4.56 0.57 -4.96
CA ASN A 326 -4.76 -0.72 -4.31
C ASN A 326 -6.05 -1.34 -4.85
N TYR A 327 -6.23 -2.63 -4.63
CA TYR A 327 -7.50 -3.28 -4.94
C TYR A 327 -7.78 -4.47 -4.03
N PHE A 328 -9.05 -4.78 -3.88
CA PHE A 328 -9.60 -5.93 -3.19
C PHE A 328 -10.78 -6.49 -3.98
N LEU A 329 -11.19 -7.68 -3.59
CA LEU A 329 -12.45 -8.27 -4.01
C LEU A 329 -13.35 -8.32 -2.79
N GLN A 330 -14.62 -8.00 -3.01
CA GLN A 330 -15.66 -8.05 -2.01
C GLN A 330 -16.72 -9.03 -2.49
N VAL A 331 -17.33 -9.80 -1.58
CA VAL A 331 -18.36 -10.81 -1.93
C VAL A 331 -19.74 -10.38 -1.45
N ASP A 332 -19.97 -9.07 -1.44
CA ASP A 332 -21.23 -8.38 -1.21
C ASP A 332 -21.20 -7.00 -1.89
N GLU A 333 -22.38 -6.40 -2.02
CA GLU A 333 -22.63 -5.13 -2.73
C GLU A 333 -22.55 -3.87 -1.83
N ASP A 334 -22.23 -4.02 -0.55
CA ASP A 334 -22.22 -2.92 0.42
C ASP A 334 -20.94 -2.09 0.34
N LEU A 335 -21.00 -0.96 -0.36
CA LEU A 335 -19.87 -0.03 -0.55
C LEU A 335 -19.21 0.39 0.77
N ALA A 336 -20.03 0.64 1.79
CA ALA A 336 -19.59 1.29 3.01
C ALA A 336 -18.82 0.34 3.94
N TRP A 337 -19.32 -0.89 4.08
CA TRP A 337 -18.78 -1.95 4.94
C TRP A 337 -19.14 -3.31 4.37
N SER A 338 -18.15 -4.19 4.19
CA SER A 338 -18.39 -5.56 3.73
C SER A 338 -18.97 -6.41 4.84
N GLN A 339 -20.23 -6.81 4.72
CA GLN A 339 -20.85 -7.73 5.68
C GLN A 339 -20.23 -9.14 5.62
N SER A 340 -19.54 -9.46 4.53
CA SER A 340 -18.84 -10.73 4.37
C SER A 340 -17.75 -10.96 5.42
N ILE A 341 -17.14 -9.88 5.95
CA ILE A 341 -16.14 -9.98 7.02
C ILE A 341 -16.73 -9.84 8.44
N GLY A 342 -18.06 -9.93 8.55
CA GLY A 342 -18.80 -9.77 9.79
C GLY A 342 -19.40 -8.38 9.94
N SER A 343 -20.25 -8.21 10.96
CA SER A 343 -20.83 -6.91 11.30
C SER A 343 -19.74 -5.90 11.67
N GLU A 344 -19.92 -4.64 11.28
CA GLU A 344 -18.98 -3.56 11.58
C GLU A 344 -18.77 -3.36 13.09
N ASP A 345 -19.77 -3.65 13.91
CA ASP A 345 -19.68 -3.52 15.37
C ASP A 345 -19.14 -4.79 16.07
N SER A 346 -18.69 -5.81 15.32
CA SER A 346 -18.12 -7.03 15.90
C SER A 346 -16.64 -6.90 16.27
N ASP A 347 -16.21 -7.58 17.34
CA ASP A 347 -14.83 -7.52 17.85
C ASP A 347 -13.84 -8.47 17.13
N GLY A 348 -14.19 -8.97 15.95
CA GLY A 348 -13.42 -10.02 15.27
C GLY A 348 -13.70 -10.11 13.78
N ILE A 349 -13.54 -8.99 13.08
CA ILE A 349 -13.75 -8.92 11.63
C ILE A 349 -12.80 -9.89 10.91
N SER A 350 -13.33 -10.75 10.05
CA SER A 350 -12.54 -11.81 9.42
C SER A 350 -13.23 -12.37 8.20
N TRP A 351 -12.44 -12.70 7.17
CA TRP A 351 -12.93 -13.49 6.03
C TRP A 351 -13.54 -14.83 6.43
N ASN A 352 -13.24 -15.36 7.62
CA ASN A 352 -13.81 -16.62 8.10
C ASN A 352 -15.34 -16.60 8.15
N THR A 353 -15.96 -15.44 8.40
CA THR A 353 -17.43 -15.28 8.40
C THR A 353 -18.04 -15.27 7.01
N ALA A 354 -17.25 -15.06 5.96
CA ALA A 354 -17.75 -15.01 4.60
C ALA A 354 -18.26 -16.38 4.17
N GLU A 355 -19.43 -16.38 3.56
CA GLU A 355 -19.96 -17.53 2.84
C GLU A 355 -19.00 -17.90 1.70
N LYS A 356 -18.66 -19.19 1.61
CA LYS A 356 -17.77 -19.68 0.55
C LYS A 356 -18.56 -19.86 -0.75
N ASN A 357 -17.98 -19.42 -1.87
CA ASN A 357 -18.48 -19.64 -3.22
C ASN A 357 -19.90 -19.07 -3.44
N ARG A 358 -20.14 -17.84 -2.97
CA ARG A 358 -21.34 -17.08 -3.36
C ARG A 358 -21.43 -16.95 -4.87
N ALA A 359 -22.62 -16.67 -5.37
CA ALA A 359 -22.82 -16.43 -6.80
C ALA A 359 -22.02 -15.20 -7.29
N ILE A 360 -21.64 -15.20 -8.58
CA ILE A 360 -20.74 -14.18 -9.15
C ILE A 360 -21.34 -12.76 -9.09
N GLU A 361 -22.65 -12.64 -9.05
CA GLU A 361 -23.40 -11.39 -8.96
C GLU A 361 -23.12 -10.63 -7.65
N HIS A 362 -22.68 -11.34 -6.61
CA HIS A 362 -22.26 -10.75 -5.35
C HIS A 362 -20.77 -10.39 -5.31
N HIS A 363 -20.01 -10.66 -6.38
CA HIS A 363 -18.58 -10.35 -6.41
C HIS A 363 -18.36 -8.96 -6.97
N TYR A 364 -17.73 -8.11 -6.16
CA TYR A 364 -17.41 -6.73 -6.50
C TYR A 364 -15.91 -6.51 -6.52
N PHE A 365 -15.46 -5.85 -7.56
CA PHE A 365 -14.12 -5.29 -7.65
C PHE A 365 -14.08 -3.95 -6.92
N ARG A 366 -13.24 -3.88 -5.90
CA ARG A 366 -12.97 -2.66 -5.13
C ARG A 366 -11.57 -2.17 -5.45
N SER A 367 -11.43 -1.06 -6.14
CA SER A 367 -10.13 -0.37 -6.29
C SER A 367 -10.10 0.90 -5.47
N GLU A 368 -8.95 1.19 -4.88
CA GLU A 368 -8.70 2.43 -4.16
C GLU A 368 -7.58 3.18 -4.85
N ARG A 369 -7.88 4.38 -5.31
CA ARG A 369 -6.86 5.36 -5.67
C ARG A 369 -6.56 6.19 -4.43
N GLN A 370 -5.33 6.12 -3.99
CA GLN A 370 -4.88 6.71 -2.74
C GLN A 370 -3.90 7.83 -3.05
N ALA A 371 -4.28 9.08 -2.78
CA ALA A 371 -3.41 10.24 -2.97
C ALA A 371 -2.84 10.73 -1.63
N LEU A 372 -1.56 11.07 -1.65
CA LEU A 372 -0.76 11.54 -0.52
C LEU A 372 -0.22 12.93 -0.84
N ARG A 373 -0.46 13.88 0.05
CA ARG A 373 0.18 15.20 0.01
C ARG A 373 0.46 15.71 1.41
N ARG A 374 1.46 16.57 1.55
CA ARG A 374 1.67 17.32 2.78
C ARG A 374 1.01 18.69 2.70
N LEU A 375 0.33 19.07 3.77
CA LEU A 375 -0.24 20.40 3.94
C LEU A 375 0.87 21.42 4.26
N PRO A 376 0.97 22.55 3.53
CA PRO A 376 2.07 23.48 3.66
C PRO A 376 2.12 24.20 5.02
N LYS A 377 0.98 24.59 5.61
CA LYS A 377 0.93 25.37 6.86
C LYS A 377 1.09 24.49 8.11
N SER A 378 0.36 23.38 8.19
CA SER A 378 0.31 22.49 9.36
C SER A 378 1.31 21.34 9.31
N GLY A 379 1.76 20.95 8.12
CA GLY A 379 2.67 19.81 7.93
C GLY A 379 2.01 18.44 8.01
N GLY A 380 0.69 18.39 8.23
CA GLY A 380 -0.07 17.14 8.22
C GLY A 380 0.00 16.45 6.85
N VAL A 381 0.14 15.13 6.86
CA VAL A 381 0.12 14.34 5.62
C VAL A 381 -1.30 13.83 5.41
N VAL A 382 -1.93 14.35 4.37
CA VAL A 382 -3.30 13.99 3.98
C VAL A 382 -3.25 12.77 3.09
N PHE A 383 -4.16 11.84 3.38
CA PHE A 383 -4.43 10.65 2.60
C PHE A 383 -5.87 10.71 2.11
N SER A 384 -6.06 10.83 0.79
CA SER A 384 -7.37 10.72 0.17
C SER A 384 -7.51 9.35 -0.47
N ILE A 385 -8.60 8.66 -0.17
CA ILE A 385 -8.87 7.27 -0.55
C ILE A 385 -10.13 7.25 -1.40
N ARG A 386 -9.97 7.39 -2.71
CA ARG A 386 -11.06 7.28 -3.69
C ARG A 386 -11.36 5.81 -3.98
N THR A 387 -12.52 5.34 -3.53
CA THR A 387 -13.00 3.98 -3.79
C THR A 387 -13.82 3.88 -5.07
N TYR A 388 -13.36 3.05 -6.00
CA TYR A 388 -14.12 2.56 -7.15
C TYR A 388 -14.67 1.18 -6.83
N PHE A 389 -15.97 0.98 -7.04
CA PHE A 389 -16.68 -0.21 -6.61
C PHE A 389 -17.63 -0.67 -7.72
N HIS A 390 -17.29 -1.79 -8.36
CA HIS A 390 -17.96 -2.28 -9.55
C HIS A 390 -18.27 -3.77 -9.44
N PRO A 391 -19.41 -4.25 -9.94
CA PRO A 391 -19.64 -5.68 -10.10
C PRO A 391 -18.54 -6.31 -10.97
N ILE A 392 -18.09 -7.51 -10.59
CA ILE A 392 -17.13 -8.27 -11.40
C ILE A 392 -17.69 -8.57 -12.79
N THR A 393 -19.00 -8.81 -12.87
CA THR A 393 -19.72 -9.05 -14.12
C THR A 393 -19.62 -7.88 -15.10
N GLU A 394 -19.56 -6.64 -14.61
CA GLU A 394 -19.39 -5.45 -15.46
C GLU A 394 -17.94 -5.33 -15.96
N ILE A 395 -16.95 -5.44 -15.06
CA ILE A 395 -15.55 -5.23 -15.46
C ILE A 395 -15.02 -6.38 -16.31
N ALA A 396 -15.61 -7.57 -16.23
CA ALA A 396 -15.19 -8.71 -17.05
C ALA A 396 -15.59 -8.59 -18.52
N GLU A 397 -16.47 -7.65 -18.87
CA GLU A 397 -16.77 -7.32 -20.27
C GLU A 397 -15.66 -6.48 -20.93
N GLU A 398 -14.83 -5.80 -20.13
CA GLU A 398 -13.73 -4.98 -20.61
C GLU A 398 -12.62 -5.87 -21.20
N ASP A 399 -12.19 -5.56 -22.43
CA ASP A 399 -11.11 -6.29 -23.11
C ASP A 399 -9.87 -6.44 -22.21
N TYR A 400 -9.29 -7.63 -22.20
CA TYR A 400 -8.07 -8.00 -21.44
C TYR A 400 -8.24 -8.07 -19.91
N VAL A 401 -9.25 -7.42 -19.32
CA VAL A 401 -9.48 -7.43 -17.87
C VAL A 401 -9.67 -8.82 -17.27
N PRO A 402 -10.56 -9.70 -17.77
CA PRO A 402 -10.83 -10.95 -17.09
C PRO A 402 -9.60 -11.87 -17.03
N GLY A 403 -8.87 -12.01 -18.15
CA GLY A 403 -7.64 -12.80 -18.19
C GLY A 403 -6.53 -12.24 -17.29
N ARG A 404 -6.36 -10.91 -17.27
CA ARG A 404 -5.37 -10.23 -16.43
C ARG A 404 -5.71 -10.35 -14.94
N LEU A 405 -6.97 -10.20 -14.56
CA LEU A 405 -7.42 -10.36 -13.17
C LEU A 405 -7.26 -11.80 -12.70
N ALA A 406 -7.69 -12.78 -13.51
CA ALA A 406 -7.55 -14.20 -13.19
C ALA A 406 -6.06 -14.59 -13.01
N SER A 407 -5.19 -14.12 -13.92
CA SER A 407 -3.73 -14.30 -13.80
C SER A 407 -3.17 -13.67 -12.52
N ALA A 408 -3.62 -12.45 -12.16
CA ALA A 408 -3.20 -11.78 -10.95
C ALA A 408 -3.60 -12.56 -9.69
N VAL A 409 -4.86 -13.00 -9.60
CA VAL A 409 -5.38 -13.78 -8.46
C VAL A 409 -4.61 -15.09 -8.30
N ARG A 410 -4.30 -15.79 -9.40
CA ARG A 410 -3.47 -17.01 -9.38
C ARG A 410 -2.04 -16.76 -8.90
N SER A 411 -1.51 -15.55 -9.07
CA SER A 411 -0.13 -15.20 -8.71
C SER A 411 0.08 -14.78 -7.26
N TRP A 412 -1.01 -14.64 -6.48
CA TRP A 412 -0.92 -14.28 -5.07
C TRP A 412 -0.25 -15.39 -4.25
N GLY A 413 0.76 -15.02 -3.46
CA GLY A 413 1.33 -15.92 -2.45
C GLY A 413 0.32 -16.22 -1.33
N ASP A 414 0.63 -17.21 -0.49
CA ASP A 414 -0.28 -17.67 0.57
C ASP A 414 -0.67 -16.57 1.56
N ASP A 415 0.27 -15.68 1.88
CA ASP A 415 0.06 -14.54 2.77
C ASP A 415 -0.94 -13.53 2.19
N VAL A 416 -0.76 -13.13 0.93
CA VAL A 416 -1.67 -12.25 0.20
C VAL A 416 -3.03 -12.92 0.00
N SER A 417 -3.04 -14.21 -0.31
CA SER A 417 -4.26 -14.99 -0.53
C SER A 417 -5.12 -15.05 0.74
N ARG A 418 -4.52 -15.33 1.90
CA ARG A 418 -5.24 -15.29 3.19
C ARG A 418 -5.74 -13.89 3.52
N TYR A 419 -4.88 -12.89 3.39
CA TYR A 419 -5.21 -11.49 3.68
C TYR A 419 -6.39 -10.98 2.85
N LYS A 420 -6.46 -11.37 1.57
CA LYS A 420 -7.55 -10.99 0.65
C LYS A 420 -8.74 -11.96 0.66
N GLY A 421 -8.74 -12.98 1.53
CA GLY A 421 -9.86 -13.94 1.63
C GLY A 421 -10.03 -14.85 0.41
N LYS A 422 -8.99 -15.06 -0.40
CA LYS A 422 -9.05 -15.77 -1.70
C LYS A 422 -9.85 -17.08 -1.64
N ALA A 423 -9.62 -17.89 -0.62
CA ALA A 423 -10.26 -19.20 -0.43
C ALA A 423 -11.80 -19.15 -0.32
N LYS A 424 -12.38 -17.96 -0.12
CA LYS A 424 -13.83 -17.76 -0.03
C LYS A 424 -14.51 -17.58 -1.37
N TYR A 425 -13.78 -17.18 -2.42
CA TYR A 425 -14.36 -16.83 -3.70
C TYR A 425 -13.60 -17.32 -4.93
N GLU A 426 -12.39 -17.85 -4.78
CA GLU A 426 -11.53 -18.14 -5.93
C GLU A 426 -12.15 -19.11 -6.93
N ASP A 427 -12.90 -20.11 -6.47
CA ASP A 427 -13.48 -21.12 -7.34
C ASP A 427 -14.46 -20.47 -8.34
N VAL A 428 -15.48 -19.77 -7.82
CA VAL A 428 -16.51 -19.08 -8.63
C VAL A 428 -15.91 -17.95 -9.46
N LEU A 429 -15.02 -17.16 -8.84
CA LEU A 429 -14.40 -16.03 -9.51
C LEU A 429 -13.53 -16.48 -10.70
N LEU A 430 -12.64 -17.45 -10.49
CA LEU A 430 -11.71 -17.87 -11.54
C LEU A 430 -12.44 -18.60 -12.66
N GLU A 431 -13.44 -19.42 -12.35
CA GLU A 431 -14.29 -20.07 -13.36
C GLU A 431 -14.96 -19.01 -14.26
N TYR A 432 -15.58 -17.99 -13.65
CA TYR A 432 -16.24 -16.93 -14.40
C TYR A 432 -15.25 -16.10 -15.24
N LEU A 433 -14.13 -15.67 -14.65
CA LEU A 433 -13.14 -14.86 -15.36
C LEU A 433 -12.47 -15.63 -16.49
N ASP A 434 -12.19 -16.93 -16.33
CA ASP A 434 -11.63 -17.75 -17.41
C ASP A 434 -12.63 -17.90 -18.55
N LYS A 435 -13.91 -18.13 -18.25
CA LYS A 435 -14.96 -18.18 -19.27
C LYS A 435 -15.04 -16.86 -20.04
N LYS A 436 -15.11 -15.73 -19.35
CA LYS A 436 -15.13 -14.40 -19.98
C LYS A 436 -13.86 -14.14 -20.80
N HIS A 437 -12.70 -14.58 -20.31
CA HIS A 437 -11.46 -14.48 -21.05
C HIS A 437 -11.49 -15.31 -22.34
N GLN A 438 -11.98 -16.55 -22.28
CA GLN A 438 -12.12 -17.41 -23.45
C GLN A 438 -13.11 -16.81 -24.47
N GLU A 439 -14.25 -16.27 -24.02
CA GLU A 439 -15.19 -15.54 -24.89
C GLU A 439 -14.51 -14.37 -25.62
N GLN A 440 -13.62 -13.64 -24.94
CA GLN A 440 -12.83 -12.57 -25.56
C GLN A 440 -11.86 -13.11 -26.62
N LEU A 441 -11.16 -14.22 -26.34
CA LEU A 441 -10.27 -14.86 -27.30
C LEU A 441 -11.02 -15.39 -28.53
N ASP A 442 -12.18 -16.02 -28.33
CA ASP A 442 -13.01 -16.60 -29.39
C ASP A 442 -13.56 -15.54 -30.35
N ARG A 443 -13.80 -14.30 -29.87
CA ARG A 443 -14.14 -13.16 -30.74
C ARG A 443 -12.93 -12.46 -31.38
N GLY A 444 -11.74 -13.03 -31.25
CA GLY A 444 -10.53 -12.57 -31.92
C GLY A 444 -9.68 -11.56 -31.14
N LEU A 445 -9.84 -11.45 -29.81
CA LEU A 445 -8.97 -10.60 -28.99
C LEU A 445 -7.52 -11.11 -29.05
N LYS A 446 -6.60 -10.24 -29.48
CA LYS A 446 -5.17 -10.55 -29.56
C LYS A 446 -4.42 -10.03 -28.35
N LEU A 447 -3.79 -10.94 -27.58
CA LEU A 447 -3.10 -10.62 -26.31
C LEU A 447 -1.82 -9.81 -26.49
N ASP A 448 -1.14 -9.96 -27.62
CA ASP A 448 0.06 -9.20 -27.97
C ASP A 448 -0.23 -7.70 -28.19
N GLU A 449 -1.48 -7.34 -28.52
CA GLU A 449 -1.91 -5.95 -28.69
C GLU A 449 -2.28 -5.25 -27.36
N GLU A 450 -2.34 -5.97 -26.22
CA GLU A 450 -2.81 -5.38 -24.96
C GLU A 450 -1.95 -4.20 -24.52
N ASP A 451 -0.63 -4.34 -24.56
CA ASP A 451 0.28 -3.30 -24.06
C ASP A 451 0.18 -1.99 -24.85
N GLU A 452 -0.27 -2.06 -26.11
CA GLU A 452 -0.50 -0.89 -26.95
C GLU A 452 -1.84 -0.21 -26.62
N LYS A 453 -2.85 -1.00 -26.24
CA LYS A 453 -4.20 -0.51 -25.88
C LYS A 453 -4.31 -0.07 -24.42
N ARG A 454 -3.54 -0.68 -23.53
CA ARG A 454 -3.59 -0.41 -22.09
C ARG A 454 -3.01 0.97 -21.83
N THR A 455 -3.85 1.96 -21.55
CA THR A 455 -3.46 3.33 -21.11
C THR A 455 -3.90 3.64 -19.69
N TYR A 456 -3.08 4.37 -18.92
CA TYR A 456 -3.43 4.75 -17.54
C TYR A 456 -4.64 5.70 -17.61
N PRO A 457 -5.64 5.62 -16.72
CA PRO A 457 -5.76 4.81 -15.51
C PRO A 457 -6.32 3.42 -15.80
N TRP A 458 -5.42 2.49 -16.12
CA TRP A 458 -5.76 1.13 -16.52
C TRP A 458 -6.29 0.36 -15.37
#